data_AF-A0A7X1SS79-F1
#
_entry.id   AF-A0A7X1SS79-F1
#
_cell.length_a   1.000
_cell.length_b   1.000
_cell.length_c   1.000
_cell.angle_alpha   90.00
_cell.angle_beta   90.00
_cell.angle_gamma   90.00
#
_symmetry.space_group_name_H-M   'P 1'
#
loop_
_entity.id
_entity.type
_entity.pdbx_description
1 polymer ?
#
loop_
_entity_poly.entity_id
_entity_poly.type
_entity_poly.pdbx_seq_one_letter_code
_entity_poly.pdbx_strand_id
1 'polypeptide(L)' 'MSEVLSPIVSEFETVEQEAAYTAWLQTKVAASLADGRPTIPHDEVMGEMEAIITAAEQRRQSA' A
#
# COMPACT_ATOMS: atom_id res chain seq x y z
N MET A 1 -27.86 -3.37 -6.35
CA MET A 1 -27.11 -3.18 -7.60
C MET A 1 -26.38 -1.87 -7.42
N SER A 2 -25.07 -1.93 -7.21
CA SER A 2 -24.25 -0.75 -6.92
C SER A 2 -24.01 0.03 -8.21
N GLU A 3 -24.03 1.35 -8.11
CA GLU A 3 -23.91 2.24 -9.27
C GLU A 3 -22.54 2.03 -9.95
N VAL A 4 -22.58 1.81 -11.26
CA VAL A 4 -21.39 1.57 -12.07
C VAL A 4 -20.73 2.90 -12.37
N LEU A 5 -19.45 3.01 -12.05
CA LEU A 5 -18.66 4.22 -12.23
C LEU A 5 -18.00 4.23 -13.61
N SER A 6 -17.80 5.44 -14.15
CA SER A 6 -17.07 5.61 -15.41
C SER A 6 -15.57 5.40 -15.17
N PRO A 7 -14.87 4.57 -15.98
CA PRO A 7 -13.43 4.34 -15.88
C PRO A 7 -12.57 5.59 -16.11
N ILE A 8 -13.15 6.65 -16.69
CA ILE A 8 -12.47 7.94 -16.87
C ILE A 8 -12.48 8.75 -15.57
N VAL A 9 -13.46 8.52 -14.70
CA VAL A 9 -13.70 9.30 -13.47
C VAL A 9 -13.18 8.58 -12.23
N SER A 10 -13.34 7.26 -12.16
CA SER A 10 -12.92 6.44 -11.03
C SER A 10 -12.16 5.20 -11.51
N GLU A 11 -11.11 4.81 -10.79
CA GLU A 11 -10.44 3.53 -10.99
C GLU A 11 -11.28 2.33 -10.53
N PHE A 12 -12.37 2.55 -9.79
CA PHE A 12 -13.27 1.51 -9.33
C PHE A 12 -14.45 1.31 -10.29
N GLU A 13 -14.93 0.08 -10.41
CA GLU A 13 -16.07 -0.24 -11.26
C GLU A 13 -17.38 0.17 -10.61
N THR A 14 -17.44 0.22 -9.27
CA THR A 14 -18.66 0.51 -8.52
C THR A 14 -18.43 1.41 -7.31
N VAL A 15 -19.46 2.17 -6.96
CA VAL A 15 -19.46 3.00 -5.74
C VAL A 15 -19.19 2.19 -4.46
N GLU A 16 -19.64 0.93 -4.42
CA GLU A 16 -19.43 0.06 -3.27
C GLU A 16 -17.96 -0.34 -3.10
N GLN A 17 -17.26 -0.66 -4.21
CA GLN A 17 -15.83 -0.94 -4.18
C GLN A 17 -15.03 0.28 -3.75
N GLU A 18 -15.37 1.46 -4.28
CA GLU A 18 -14.72 2.73 -3.90
C GLU A 18 -14.92 3.04 -2.41
N ALA A 19 -16.15 2.87 -1.90
CA ALA A 19 -16.45 3.09 -0.50
C ALA A 19 -15.70 2.11 0.42
N ALA A 20 -15.63 0.83 0.03
CA ALA A 20 -14.88 -0.19 0.77
C ALA A 20 -13.38 0.12 0.80
N TYR A 21 -12.79 0.52 -0.34
CA TYR A 21 -11.40 0.93 -0.42
C TYR A 21 -11.13 2.17 0.45
N THR A 22 -12.00 3.17 0.38
CA THR A 22 -11.88 4.40 1.17
C THR A 22 -11.91 4.10 2.67
N ALA A 23 -12.84 3.25 3.14
CA ALA A 23 -12.92 2.86 4.55
C ALA A 23 -11.65 2.11 5.02
N TRP A 24 -11.12 1.22 4.19
CA TRP A 24 -9.84 0.55 4.45
C TRP A 24 -8.68 1.54 4.50
N LEU A 25 -8.59 2.45 3.53
CA LEU A 25 -7.52 3.44 3.45
C LEU A 25 -7.53 4.37 4.67
N GLN A 26 -8.70 4.86 5.07
CA GLN A 26 -8.86 5.68 6.28
C GLN A 26 -8.38 4.94 7.52
N THR A 27 -8.74 3.66 7.67
CA THR A 27 -8.29 2.82 8.80
C THR A 27 -6.77 2.65 8.78
N LYS A 28 -6.19 2.37 7.60
CA LYS A 28 -4.75 2.21 7.42
C LYS A 28 -3.99 3.49 7.75
N VAL A 29 -4.48 4.64 7.28
CA VAL A 29 -3.87 5.96 7.55
C VAL A 29 -3.97 6.30 9.05
N ALA A 30 -5.12 6.05 9.69
CA ALA A 30 -5.27 6.28 11.12
C ALA A 30 -4.27 5.44 11.93
N ALA A 31 -4.07 4.17 11.56
CA ALA A 31 -3.06 3.31 12.19
C ALA A 31 -1.63 3.82 11.94
N SER A 32 -1.32 4.29 10.73
CA SER A 32 0.00 4.88 10.41
C SER A 32 0.26 6.19 11.17
N LEU A 33 -0.75 7.04 11.37
CA LEU A 33 -0.61 8.28 12.15
C LEU A 33 -0.51 8.02 13.65
N ALA A 34 -1.12 6.94 14.14
CA ALA A 34 -1.00 6.51 15.53
C ALA A 34 0.37 5.85 15.83
N ASP A 35 1.14 5.51 14.80
CA ASP A 35 2.49 4.98 14.96
C ASP A 35 3.44 6.09 15.42
N GLY A 36 3.90 5.97 16.68
CA GLY A 36 4.79 6.95 17.30
C GLY A 36 6.27 6.81 16.92
N ARG A 37 6.63 5.85 16.05
CA ARG A 37 8.01 5.71 15.58
C ARG A 37 8.42 6.96 14.78
N PRO A 38 9.67 7.43 14.92
CA PRO A 38 10.15 8.54 14.12
C PRO A 38 10.16 8.19 12.64
N THR A 39 9.95 9.19 11.79
CA THR A 39 10.12 9.04 10.34
C THR A 39 11.59 8.79 10.02
N ILE A 40 11.85 7.91 9.05
CA ILE A 40 13.20 7.65 8.54
C ILE A 40 13.48 8.46 7.26
N PRO A 41 14.74 8.83 6.97
CA PRO A 41 15.13 9.47 5.71
C PRO A 41 14.86 8.56 4.50
N HIS A 42 14.69 9.17 3.33
CA HIS A 42 14.48 8.44 2.09
C HIS A 42 15.59 7.42 1.79
N ASP A 43 16.86 7.79 2.00
CA ASP A 43 18.01 6.92 1.74
C ASP A 43 18.00 5.67 2.63
N GLU A 44 17.52 5.79 3.86
CA GLU A 44 17.38 4.67 4.79
C GLU A 44 16.29 3.69 4.29
N VAL A 45 15.15 4.22 3.83
CA VAL A 45 14.10 3.41 3.17
C VAL A 45 14.67 2.64 1.98
N MET A 46 15.44 3.29 1.12
CA MET A 46 16.01 2.64 -0.06
C MET A 46 17.02 1.55 0.31
N GLY A 47 17.83 1.78 1.35
CA GLY A 47 18.77 0.78 1.88
C GLY A 47 18.07 -0.46 2.44
N GLU A 48 16.98 -0.27 3.20
CA GLU A 48 16.17 -1.39 3.70
C GLU A 48 15.54 -2.20 2.56
N MET A 49 15.04 -1.52 1.53
CA MET A 49 14.42 -2.15 0.36
C MET A 49 15.43 -3.00 -0.44
N GLU A 50 16.63 -2.49 -0.67
CA GLU A 50 17.71 -3.21 -1.34
C GLU A 50 18.08 -4.51 -0.59
N ALA A 51 18.15 -4.43 0.75
CA ALA A 51 18.44 -5.59 1.59
C ALA A 51 17.35 -6.66 1.50
N ILE A 52 16.06 -6.25 1.47
CA ILE A 52 14.93 -7.17 1.33
C ILE A 52 14.97 -7.87 -0.04
N ILE A 53 15.25 -7.13 -1.12
CA ILE A 53 15.33 -7.67 -2.48
C ILE A 53 16.49 -8.66 -2.59
N THR A 54 17.69 -8.27 -2.16
CA THR A 54 18.88 -9.14 -2.16
C THR A 54 18.61 -10.44 -1.41
N ALA A 55 17.98 -10.37 -0.23
CA ALA A 55 17.62 -11.56 0.54
C ALA A 55 16.60 -12.45 -0.19
N ALA A 56 15.64 -11.88 -0.91
CA ALA A 56 14.67 -12.64 -1.70
C ALA A 56 15.31 -13.33 -2.91
N GLU A 57 16.25 -12.66 -3.59
CA GLU A 57 17.00 -13.22 -4.71
C GLU A 57 17.89 -14.39 -4.29
N GLN A 58 18.62 -14.23 -3.18
CA GLN A 58 19.45 -15.30 -2.62
C GLN A 58 18.60 -16.53 -2.29
N ARG A 59 17.44 -16.35 -1.64
CA ARG A 59 16.51 -17.45 -1.33
C ARG A 59 16.08 -18.19 -2.60
N ARG A 60 15.79 -17.45 -3.67
CA ARG A 60 15.38 -18.03 -4.96
C ARG A 60 16.53 -18.76 -5.67
N GLN A 61 17.77 -18.31 -5.52
CA GLN A 61 18.94 -18.96 -6.12
C GLN A 61 19.37 -20.22 -5.35
N SER A 62 19.05 -20.29 -4.05
CA SER A 62 19.34 -21.44 -3.20
C SER A 62 18.23 -22.52 -3.19
N ALA A 63 17.12 -22.28 -3.89
CA ALA A 63 15.97 -23.19 -4.03
C ALA A 63 16.01 -23.93 -5.37
#